data_AF-A0A482TGT6-F1
#
_entry.id   AF-A0A482TGT6-F1
#
_cell.length_a   1.000
_cell.length_b   1.000
_cell.length_c   1.000
_cell.angle_alpha   90.00
_cell.angle_beta   90.00
_cell.angle_gamma   90.00
#
_symmetry.space_group_name_H-M   'P 1'
#
loop_
_entity.id
_entity.type
_entity.pdbx_description
1 polymer ?
#
loop_
_entity_poly.entity_id
_entity_poly.type
_entity_poly.pdbx_seq_one_letter_code
_entity_poly.pdbx_strand_id
1 'polypeptide(L)'
;MNRILTFLLLFIFGFAQAQQLNCVVTVDSQRLSATNQQVFKTLQTSISEFLNKTDWTGQALKQSEKINCSMYITVSSNSSDQFTATIQVQSSRPVFNSSYASPVLNFNDKDFNFRYVEFENLIFNPTTFDSNLVSVLAFYSYVILAMDADTFVADSGTQNFEIAQNIANVAQQGGSKGWSQADGNQNRYFLINDILSPTFKQVRQTMFDYHTGLDLMSQDLKASKEKIKGSLVNLAKLNLTRPNAFLTRVFFDAKSEEIVSIFSGGPSITISDLVDNLNKISPLNSSKWVSIKY
;
A
#
# COMPACT_ATOMS: atom_id res chain seq x y z
N MET A 1 -0.73 42.35 -32.46
CA MET A 1 -1.42 41.04 -32.48
C MET A 1 -0.54 39.90 -31.97
N ASN A 2 0.74 39.83 -32.35
CA ASN A 2 1.64 38.74 -31.94
C ASN A 2 1.87 38.61 -30.42
N ARG A 3 1.87 39.73 -29.67
CA ARG A 3 2.02 39.70 -28.19
C ARG A 3 0.80 39.14 -27.45
N ILE A 4 -0.40 39.23 -28.04
CA ILE A 4 -1.63 38.67 -27.47
C ILE A 4 -1.67 37.15 -27.71
N LEU A 5 -1.20 36.69 -28.87
CA LEU A 5 -1.05 35.26 -29.17
C LEU A 5 -0.02 34.56 -28.26
N THR A 6 1.06 35.25 -27.86
CA THR A 6 2.03 34.71 -26.88
C THR A 6 1.42 34.58 -25.48
N PHE A 7 0.59 35.54 -25.07
CA PHE A 7 -0.10 35.51 -23.79
C PHE A 7 -1.20 34.43 -23.76
N LEU A 8 -1.88 34.21 -24.89
CA LEU A 8 -2.86 33.13 -25.04
C LEU A 8 -2.19 31.74 -25.02
N LEU A 9 -0.99 31.58 -25.60
CA LEU A 9 -0.23 30.32 -25.56
C LEU A 9 0.23 29.94 -24.15
N LEU A 10 0.50 30.92 -23.28
CA LEU A 10 0.86 30.70 -21.88
C LEU A 10 -0.30 30.21 -21.01
N PHE A 11 -1.55 30.44 -21.42
CA PHE A 11 -2.75 29.89 -20.75
C PHE A 11 -3.11 28.45 -21.18
N ILE A 12 -2.41 27.89 -22.18
CA ILE A 12 -2.64 26.51 -22.67
C ILE A 12 -1.83 25.48 -21.87
N PHE A 13 -0.84 25.92 -21.07
CA PHE A 13 -0.28 25.10 -20.00
C PHE A 13 -1.28 25.10 -18.82
N GLY A 14 -2.44 24.49 -19.08
CA GLY A 14 -3.43 24.22 -18.06
C GLY A 14 -2.76 23.45 -16.93
N PHE A 15 -3.06 23.85 -15.70
CA PHE A 15 -2.75 23.11 -14.50
C PHE A 15 -3.25 21.67 -14.66
N ALA A 16 -2.39 20.77 -15.11
CA ALA A 16 -2.67 19.35 -15.07
C ALA A 16 -2.79 19.03 -13.58
N GLN A 17 -4.02 18.77 -13.13
CA GLN A 17 -4.27 18.23 -11.81
C GLN A 17 -3.67 16.82 -11.81
N ALA A 18 -2.42 16.73 -11.38
CA ALA A 18 -1.72 15.47 -11.25
C ALA A 18 -2.36 14.69 -10.09
N GLN A 19 -2.79 13.47 -10.38
CA GLN A 19 -3.49 12.60 -9.44
C GLN A 19 -3.00 11.19 -9.71
N GLN A 20 -2.37 10.58 -8.73
CA GLN A 20 -1.68 9.29 -8.93
C GLN A 20 -2.50 8.09 -8.44
N LEU A 21 -3.51 8.33 -7.60
CA LEU A 21 -4.33 7.28 -7.00
C LEU A 21 -5.72 7.22 -7.62
N ASN A 22 -6.23 6.00 -7.74
CA ASN A 22 -7.63 5.67 -7.99
C ASN A 22 -8.12 4.83 -6.80
N CYS A 23 -8.34 5.51 -5.68
CA CYS A 23 -8.66 4.90 -4.39
C CYS A 23 -10.17 4.80 -4.16
N VAL A 24 -10.66 3.60 -3.89
CA VAL A 24 -12.04 3.38 -3.41
C VAL A 24 -12.05 3.43 -1.89
N VAL A 25 -12.83 4.35 -1.32
CA VAL A 25 -12.96 4.51 0.13
C VAL A 25 -14.31 3.96 0.58
N THR A 26 -14.29 3.17 1.65
CA THR A 26 -15.52 2.68 2.30
C THR A 26 -15.43 2.92 3.79
N VAL A 27 -16.43 3.58 4.36
CA VAL A 27 -16.55 3.77 5.81
C VAL A 27 -17.67 2.87 6.32
N ASP A 28 -17.30 1.83 7.06
CA ASP A 28 -18.23 0.92 7.72
C ASP A 28 -18.49 1.36 9.16
N SER A 29 -19.74 1.77 9.39
CA SER A 29 -20.30 2.15 10.69
C SER A 29 -21.46 1.23 11.10
N GLN A 30 -21.68 0.09 10.43
CA GLN A 30 -22.87 -0.76 10.63
C GLN A 30 -23.01 -1.29 12.06
N ARG A 31 -21.90 -1.42 12.79
CA ARG A 31 -21.89 -1.87 14.19
C ARG A 31 -22.32 -0.79 15.18
N LEU A 32 -22.47 0.45 14.72
CA LEU A 32 -22.88 1.58 15.55
C LEU A 32 -24.40 1.77 15.47
N SER A 33 -25.04 1.81 16.63
CA SER A 33 -26.41 2.31 16.79
C SER A 33 -26.45 3.84 16.71
N ALA A 34 -25.69 4.44 15.77
CA ALA A 34 -25.51 5.89 15.69
C ALA A 34 -26.74 6.56 15.06
N THR A 35 -27.25 7.60 15.73
CA THR A 35 -28.39 8.41 15.27
C THR A 35 -28.04 9.25 14.04
N ASN A 36 -26.79 9.71 13.93
CA ASN A 36 -26.33 10.52 12.81
C ASN A 36 -25.50 9.66 11.84
N GLN A 37 -26.16 9.04 10.86
CA GLN A 37 -25.48 8.29 9.78
C GLN A 37 -24.87 9.22 8.72
N GLN A 38 -25.22 10.51 8.73
CA GLN A 38 -24.74 11.48 7.72
C GLN A 38 -23.24 11.75 7.86
N VAL A 39 -22.74 11.85 9.10
CA VAL A 39 -21.32 12.10 9.37
C VAL A 39 -20.39 11.07 8.73
N PHE A 40 -20.79 9.79 8.65
CA PHE A 40 -19.98 8.75 8.02
C PHE A 40 -19.97 8.87 6.49
N LYS A 41 -21.08 9.31 5.90
CA LYS A 41 -21.15 9.58 4.46
C LYS A 41 -20.31 10.79 4.08
N THR A 42 -20.37 11.86 4.88
CA THR A 42 -19.55 13.06 4.64
C THR A 42 -18.06 12.75 4.84
N LEU A 43 -17.71 11.96 5.87
CA LEU A 43 -16.35 11.47 6.07
C LEU A 43 -15.84 10.67 4.85
N GLN A 44 -16.63 9.69 4.38
CA GLN A 44 -16.25 8.88 3.22
C GLN A 44 -15.99 9.73 1.98
N THR A 45 -16.89 10.70 1.70
CA THR A 45 -16.72 11.62 0.57
C THR A 45 -15.47 12.47 0.74
N SER A 46 -15.26 13.08 1.92
CA SER A 46 -14.10 13.95 2.18
C SER A 46 -12.77 13.20 2.03
N ILE A 47 -12.68 11.96 2.55
CA ILE A 47 -11.49 11.12 2.39
C ILE A 47 -11.29 10.73 0.92
N SER A 48 -12.36 10.35 0.21
CA SER A 48 -12.28 9.99 -1.21
C SER A 48 -11.79 11.16 -2.07
N GLU A 49 -12.29 12.37 -1.81
CA GLU A 49 -11.83 13.58 -2.48
C GLU A 49 -10.38 13.90 -2.13
N PHE A 50 -10.01 13.83 -0.86
CA PHE A 50 -8.63 14.05 -0.42
C PHE A 50 -7.65 13.10 -1.12
N LEU A 51 -7.91 11.80 -1.13
CA LEU A 51 -7.00 10.81 -1.72
C LEU A 51 -6.88 10.95 -3.24
N ASN A 52 -8.01 11.16 -3.92
CA ASN A 52 -8.07 11.12 -5.39
C ASN A 52 -7.86 12.48 -6.06
N LYS A 53 -7.99 13.60 -5.34
CA LYS A 53 -7.77 14.95 -5.88
C LYS A 53 -6.47 15.60 -5.41
N THR A 54 -5.82 15.07 -4.37
CA THR A 54 -4.50 15.54 -3.96
C THR A 54 -3.44 15.15 -4.99
N ASP A 55 -2.58 16.10 -5.33
CA ASP A 55 -1.38 15.83 -6.11
C ASP A 55 -0.24 15.41 -5.19
N TRP A 56 0.13 14.13 -5.26
CA TRP A 56 1.13 13.55 -4.38
C TRP A 56 2.56 13.72 -4.89
N THR A 57 2.75 13.86 -6.21
CA THR A 57 4.09 13.78 -6.84
C THR A 57 4.36 14.85 -7.91
N GLY A 58 3.36 15.63 -8.31
CA GLY A 58 3.47 16.55 -9.45
C GLY A 58 3.33 15.87 -10.81
N GLN A 59 3.29 14.54 -10.88
CA GLN A 59 3.27 13.80 -12.14
C GLN A 59 1.85 13.61 -12.68
N ALA A 60 1.60 14.11 -13.89
CA ALA A 60 0.34 13.90 -14.58
C ALA A 60 0.28 12.47 -15.15
N LEU A 61 -0.64 11.67 -14.65
CA LEU A 61 -0.89 10.29 -15.10
C LEU A 61 -2.23 10.20 -15.85
N LYS A 62 -2.29 9.32 -16.85
CA LYS A 62 -3.57 8.92 -17.46
C LYS A 62 -4.39 8.11 -16.47
N GLN A 63 -5.72 8.07 -16.66
CA GLN A 63 -6.60 7.29 -15.78
C GLN A 63 -6.20 5.80 -15.71
N SER A 64 -5.67 5.22 -16.79
CA SER A 64 -5.18 3.84 -16.82
C SER A 64 -3.82 3.63 -16.12
N GLU A 65 -3.09 4.70 -15.86
CA GLU A 65 -1.77 4.69 -15.20
C GLU A 65 -1.90 5.00 -13.69
N LYS A 66 -3.09 5.42 -13.23
CA LYS A 66 -3.36 5.61 -11.80
C LYS A 66 -3.34 4.28 -11.06
N ILE A 67 -2.78 4.29 -9.86
CA ILE A 67 -2.67 3.11 -9.01
C ILE A 67 -4.05 2.79 -8.42
N ASN A 68 -4.51 1.57 -8.61
CA ASN A 68 -5.76 1.11 -8.00
C ASN A 68 -5.51 0.76 -6.54
N CYS A 69 -6.29 1.37 -5.65
CA CYS A 69 -6.21 1.09 -4.22
C CYS A 69 -7.58 1.15 -3.55
N SER A 70 -7.64 0.62 -2.33
CA SER A 70 -8.83 0.71 -1.48
C SER A 70 -8.43 1.02 -0.04
N MET A 71 -9.27 1.80 0.63
CA MET A 71 -9.17 2.09 2.05
C MET A 71 -10.51 1.81 2.70
N TYR A 72 -10.57 0.72 3.46
CA TYR A 72 -11.76 0.30 4.19
C TYR A 72 -11.61 0.66 5.66
N ILE A 73 -12.41 1.60 6.13
CA ILE A 73 -12.36 2.12 7.48
C ILE A 73 -13.50 1.51 8.27
N THR A 74 -13.19 0.82 9.37
CA THR A 74 -14.20 0.27 10.28
C THR A 74 -14.24 1.13 11.53
N VAL A 75 -15.36 1.84 11.74
CA VAL A 75 -15.55 2.68 12.93
C VAL A 75 -16.18 1.86 14.04
N SER A 76 -15.48 1.73 15.17
CA SER A 76 -15.94 0.97 16.34
C SER A 76 -16.70 1.82 17.35
N SER A 77 -16.41 3.11 17.43
CA SER A 77 -17.11 4.07 18.30
C SER A 77 -16.83 5.51 17.87
N ASN A 78 -17.73 6.43 18.21
CA ASN A 78 -17.51 7.86 18.08
C ASN A 78 -18.05 8.63 19.30
N SER A 79 -17.41 9.74 19.64
CA SER A 79 -17.85 10.68 20.68
C SER A 79 -17.66 12.11 20.17
N SER A 80 -18.76 12.77 19.83
CA SER A 80 -18.74 14.03 19.07
C SER A 80 -17.88 13.88 17.80
N ASP A 81 -16.77 14.62 17.72
CA ASP A 81 -15.88 14.68 16.57
C ASP A 81 -14.75 13.65 16.64
N GLN A 82 -14.68 12.85 17.72
CA GLN A 82 -13.62 11.86 17.93
C GLN A 82 -14.09 10.48 17.51
N PHE A 83 -13.29 9.81 16.69
CA PHE A 83 -13.58 8.49 16.12
C PHE A 83 -12.52 7.49 16.53
N THR A 84 -12.96 6.30 16.91
CA THR A 84 -12.12 5.13 17.10
C THR A 84 -12.37 4.18 15.95
N ALA A 85 -11.32 3.87 15.20
CA ALA A 85 -11.44 3.07 13.99
C ALA A 85 -10.17 2.27 13.69
N THR A 86 -10.32 1.34 12.75
CA THR A 86 -9.22 0.65 12.09
C THR A 86 -9.31 0.92 10.59
N ILE A 87 -8.18 0.83 9.88
CA ILE A 87 -8.14 1.01 8.42
C ILE A 87 -7.42 -0.16 7.76
N GLN A 88 -8.09 -0.79 6.80
CA GLN A 88 -7.52 -1.78 5.90
C GLN A 88 -7.14 -1.07 4.60
N VAL A 89 -5.84 -1.07 4.30
CA VAL A 89 -5.26 -0.43 3.11
C VAL A 89 -4.85 -1.51 2.13
N GLN A 90 -5.29 -1.38 0.88
CA GLN A 90 -4.94 -2.31 -0.18
C GLN A 90 -4.54 -1.56 -1.45
N SER A 91 -3.61 -2.13 -2.21
CA SER A 91 -3.29 -1.66 -3.56
C SER A 91 -3.02 -2.81 -4.49
N SER A 92 -3.20 -2.58 -5.79
CA SER A 92 -2.89 -3.56 -6.82
C SER A 92 -2.37 -2.89 -8.08
N ARG A 93 -1.62 -3.65 -8.86
CA ARG A 93 -1.14 -3.25 -10.18
C ARG A 93 -1.54 -4.26 -11.25
N PRO A 94 -1.78 -3.83 -12.49
CA PRO A 94 -1.96 -4.75 -13.60
C PRO A 94 -0.67 -5.53 -13.88
N VAL A 95 -0.81 -6.79 -14.26
CA VAL A 95 0.28 -7.60 -14.82
C VAL A 95 0.41 -7.30 -16.32
N PHE A 96 1.65 -7.23 -16.80
CA PHE A 96 1.92 -6.89 -18.19
C PHE A 96 1.19 -7.82 -19.17
N ASN A 97 0.50 -7.22 -20.16
CA ASN A 97 -0.26 -7.92 -21.19
C ASN A 97 -1.31 -8.90 -20.63
N SER A 98 -1.94 -8.54 -19.49
CA SER A 98 -2.95 -9.36 -18.81
C SER A 98 -4.07 -8.48 -18.24
N SER A 99 -5.25 -9.06 -18.05
CA SER A 99 -6.34 -8.45 -17.29
C SER A 99 -6.22 -8.70 -15.78
N TYR A 100 -5.23 -9.48 -15.35
CA TYR A 100 -5.01 -9.81 -13.95
C TYR A 100 -4.39 -8.64 -13.19
N ALA A 101 -4.97 -8.30 -12.04
CA ALA A 101 -4.47 -7.29 -11.11
C ALA A 101 -3.80 -7.98 -9.91
N SER A 102 -2.50 -7.83 -9.79
CA SER A 102 -1.70 -8.41 -8.71
C SER A 102 -1.77 -7.52 -7.46
N PRO A 103 -2.10 -8.07 -6.27
CA PRO A 103 -2.09 -7.31 -5.01
C PRO A 103 -0.66 -6.90 -4.63
N VAL A 104 -0.44 -5.64 -4.28
CA VAL A 104 0.87 -5.10 -3.89
C VAL A 104 0.95 -4.86 -2.38
N LEU A 105 -0.08 -4.22 -1.81
CA LEU A 105 -0.21 -3.98 -0.38
C LEU A 105 -1.54 -4.54 0.10
N ASN A 106 -1.55 -5.12 1.29
CA ASN A 106 -2.74 -5.50 2.03
C ASN A 106 -2.43 -5.42 3.53
N PHE A 107 -2.69 -4.27 4.15
CA PHE A 107 -2.29 -4.00 5.53
C PHE A 107 -3.45 -3.50 6.40
N ASN A 108 -3.67 -4.17 7.53
CA ASN A 108 -4.68 -3.77 8.51
C ASN A 108 -4.02 -2.98 9.65
N ASP A 109 -4.25 -1.67 9.65
CA ASP A 109 -3.81 -0.77 10.69
C ASP A 109 -4.88 -0.62 11.76
N LYS A 110 -4.55 -1.07 12.97
CA LYS A 110 -5.47 -1.07 14.11
C LYS A 110 -5.45 0.25 14.88
N ASP A 111 -4.47 1.12 14.63
CA ASP A 111 -4.25 2.36 15.38
C ASP A 111 -4.68 3.57 14.56
N PHE A 112 -5.97 3.63 14.22
CA PHE A 112 -6.56 4.68 13.39
C PHE A 112 -7.66 5.45 14.11
N ASN A 113 -7.28 6.10 15.21
CA ASN A 113 -8.15 7.03 15.92
C ASN A 113 -7.95 8.45 15.36
N PHE A 114 -9.02 9.19 15.14
CA PHE A 114 -8.92 10.52 14.54
C PHE A 114 -10.06 11.45 14.95
N ARG A 115 -9.84 12.74 14.77
CA ARG A 115 -10.89 13.77 14.83
C ARG A 115 -11.38 14.07 13.41
N TYR A 116 -12.68 14.26 13.25
CA TYR A 116 -13.28 14.76 12.01
C TYR A 116 -14.50 15.64 12.30
N VAL A 117 -14.58 16.78 11.63
CA VAL A 117 -15.76 17.66 11.61
C VAL A 117 -16.37 17.66 10.23
N GLU A 118 -17.70 17.58 10.14
CA GLU A 118 -18.38 17.55 8.85
C GLU A 118 -18.04 18.77 8.00
N PHE A 119 -17.77 18.52 6.71
CA PHE A 119 -17.41 19.54 5.72
C PHE A 119 -16.08 20.25 5.99
N GLU A 120 -15.24 19.75 6.91
CA GLU A 120 -13.88 20.25 7.06
C GLU A 120 -13.07 19.92 5.81
N ASN A 121 -12.26 20.88 5.36
CA ASN A 121 -11.37 20.65 4.23
C ASN A 121 -10.13 19.89 4.70
N LEU A 122 -9.90 18.72 4.13
CA LEU A 122 -8.71 17.92 4.42
C LEU A 122 -7.55 18.44 3.56
N ILE A 123 -6.54 19.02 4.21
CA ILE A 123 -5.34 19.56 3.56
C ILE A 123 -4.11 18.92 4.18
N PHE A 124 -3.24 18.38 3.33
CA PHE A 124 -1.97 17.82 3.77
C PHE A 124 -0.88 18.90 3.80
N ASN A 125 -0.18 18.99 4.93
CA ASN A 125 1.06 19.75 5.06
C ASN A 125 2.20 18.78 5.47
N PRO A 126 3.27 18.66 4.66
CA PRO A 126 4.36 17.74 4.97
C PRO A 126 5.26 18.19 6.13
N THR A 127 5.11 19.44 6.61
CA THR A 127 5.97 20.04 7.64
C THR A 127 5.31 20.17 9.01
N THR A 128 3.97 20.02 9.08
CA THR A 128 3.21 20.19 10.32
C THR A 128 2.30 19.00 10.57
N PHE A 129 2.13 18.64 11.84
CA PHE A 129 1.11 17.68 12.24
C PHE A 129 -0.18 18.43 12.61
N ASP A 130 -1.14 18.44 11.69
CA ASP A 130 -2.43 19.12 11.91
C ASP A 130 -3.55 18.14 12.28
N SER A 131 -3.57 16.96 11.66
CA SER A 131 -4.61 15.95 11.87
C SER A 131 -4.06 14.53 11.70
N ASN A 132 -4.45 13.64 12.62
CA ASN A 132 -4.11 12.22 12.49
C ASN A 132 -4.81 11.56 11.29
N LEU A 133 -6.05 11.98 10.99
CA LEU A 133 -6.79 11.50 9.80
C LEU A 133 -5.97 11.76 8.54
N VAL A 134 -5.58 13.02 8.34
CA VAL A 134 -4.81 13.46 7.17
C VAL A 134 -3.44 12.79 7.14
N SER A 135 -2.74 12.73 8.27
CA SER A 135 -1.39 12.16 8.33
C SER A 135 -1.37 10.67 8.00
N VAL A 136 -2.33 9.89 8.50
CA VAL A 136 -2.42 8.45 8.18
C VAL A 136 -2.75 8.23 6.71
N LEU A 137 -3.71 8.98 6.16
CA LEU A 137 -4.08 8.89 4.75
C LEU A 137 -2.91 9.26 3.83
N ALA A 138 -2.22 10.37 4.13
CA ALA A 138 -1.03 10.80 3.38
C ALA A 138 0.12 9.79 3.47
N PHE A 139 0.38 9.25 4.67
CA PHE A 139 1.37 8.20 4.87
C PHE A 139 1.10 6.99 3.97
N TYR A 140 -0.12 6.47 3.97
CA TYR A 140 -0.47 5.32 3.13
C TYR A 140 -0.48 5.63 1.64
N SER A 141 -0.85 6.85 1.23
CA SER A 141 -0.71 7.29 -0.16
C SER A 141 0.75 7.18 -0.64
N TYR A 142 1.71 7.69 0.13
CA TYR A 142 3.14 7.61 -0.23
C TYR A 142 3.70 6.19 -0.12
N VAL A 143 3.25 5.37 0.82
CA VAL A 143 3.62 3.94 0.88
C VAL A 143 3.11 3.20 -0.35
N ILE A 144 1.87 3.44 -0.78
CA ILE A 144 1.30 2.82 -2.00
C ILE A 144 2.11 3.23 -3.22
N LEU A 145 2.39 4.53 -3.39
CA LEU A 145 3.18 5.06 -4.50
C LEU A 145 4.59 4.44 -4.55
N ALA A 146 5.22 4.30 -3.39
CA ALA A 146 6.55 3.73 -3.28
C ALA A 146 6.57 2.23 -3.62
N MET A 147 5.64 1.46 -3.03
CA MET A 147 5.57 0.02 -3.28
C MET A 147 5.20 -0.30 -4.72
N ASP A 148 4.31 0.48 -5.34
CA ASP A 148 3.97 0.33 -6.76
C ASP A 148 5.19 0.56 -7.65
N ALA A 149 5.92 1.67 -7.45
CA ALA A 149 7.13 1.98 -8.22
C ALA A 149 8.19 0.86 -8.11
N ASP A 150 8.46 0.37 -6.90
CA ASP A 150 9.41 -0.73 -6.66
C ASP A 150 9.07 -2.02 -7.43
N THR A 151 7.79 -2.25 -7.72
CA THR A 151 7.39 -3.43 -8.49
C THR A 151 7.79 -3.35 -9.96
N PHE A 152 8.00 -2.15 -10.50
CA PHE A 152 8.39 -1.91 -11.90
C PHE A 152 9.89 -1.70 -12.06
N VAL A 153 10.51 -0.98 -11.14
CA VAL A 153 11.95 -0.70 -11.15
C VAL A 153 12.47 -0.81 -9.72
N ALA A 154 13.48 -1.67 -9.53
CA ALA A 154 14.10 -1.90 -8.23
C ALA A 154 14.50 -0.58 -7.55
N ASP A 155 14.10 -0.44 -6.29
CA ASP A 155 14.34 0.70 -5.41
C ASP A 155 13.80 2.07 -5.87
N SER A 156 13.02 2.14 -6.96
CA SER A 156 12.50 3.40 -7.49
C SER A 156 11.48 4.10 -6.58
N GLY A 157 10.88 3.39 -5.64
CA GLY A 157 9.97 3.94 -4.64
C GLY A 157 10.64 4.70 -3.49
N THR A 158 11.97 4.74 -3.43
CA THR A 158 12.72 5.25 -2.27
C THR A 158 12.34 6.68 -1.89
N GLN A 159 12.21 7.59 -2.85
CA GLN A 159 11.82 8.97 -2.58
C GLN A 159 10.45 9.08 -1.90
N ASN A 160 9.47 8.26 -2.32
CA ASN A 160 8.14 8.25 -1.72
C ASN A 160 8.18 7.63 -0.31
N PHE A 161 8.99 6.60 -0.08
CA PHE A 161 9.20 6.07 1.27
C PHE A 161 9.85 7.10 2.20
N GLU A 162 10.82 7.89 1.74
CA GLU A 162 11.42 8.97 2.54
C GLU A 162 10.40 10.03 2.93
N ILE A 163 9.47 10.38 2.03
CA ILE A 163 8.36 11.29 2.36
C ILE A 163 7.44 10.66 3.41
N ALA A 164 7.07 9.38 3.26
CA ALA A 164 6.28 8.66 4.26
C ALA A 164 7.00 8.58 5.62
N GLN A 165 8.33 8.43 5.63
CA GLN A 165 9.14 8.44 6.84
C GLN A 165 9.11 9.81 7.50
N ASN A 166 9.21 10.89 6.72
CA ASN A 166 9.07 12.25 7.24
C ASN A 166 7.69 12.49 7.86
N ILE A 167 6.61 12.02 7.22
CA ILE A 167 5.26 12.08 7.80
C ILE A 167 5.22 11.37 9.15
N ALA A 168 5.77 10.16 9.24
CA ALA A 168 5.82 9.41 10.50
C ALA A 168 6.62 10.14 11.59
N ASN A 169 7.72 10.81 11.23
CA ASN A 169 8.53 11.59 12.16
C ASN A 169 7.80 12.84 12.68
N VAL A 170 7.12 13.57 11.80
CA VAL A 170 6.33 14.75 12.17
C VAL A 170 5.12 14.34 13.03
N ALA A 171 4.46 13.23 12.68
CA ALA A 171 3.25 12.77 13.37
C ALA A 171 3.49 12.23 14.79
N GLN A 172 4.73 11.89 15.16
CA GLN A 172 5.07 11.53 16.54
C GLN A 172 4.73 12.64 17.54
N GLN A 173 4.83 13.91 17.13
CA GLN A 173 4.51 15.06 17.99
C GLN A 173 3.01 15.14 18.33
N GLY A 174 2.16 14.49 17.53
CA GLY A 174 0.71 14.48 17.68
C GLY A 174 0.17 13.57 18.77
N GLY A 175 1.00 12.71 19.37
CA GLY A 175 0.62 11.82 20.46
C GLY A 175 -0.39 10.71 20.09
N SER A 176 -0.75 10.57 18.81
CA SER A 176 -1.60 9.48 18.33
C SER A 176 -0.81 8.18 18.23
N LYS A 177 -1.43 7.05 18.56
CA LYS A 177 -0.78 5.74 18.49
C LYS A 177 -0.41 5.35 17.06
N GLY A 178 0.66 4.58 16.93
CA GLY A 178 1.11 3.94 15.70
C GLY A 178 2.27 4.68 15.02
N TRP A 179 2.64 5.86 15.53
CA TRP A 179 3.73 6.68 15.01
C TRP A 179 5.06 6.51 15.75
N SER A 180 5.05 5.86 16.92
CA SER A 180 6.24 5.67 17.74
C SER A 180 6.61 4.20 17.93
N GLN A 181 7.86 3.97 18.34
CA GLN A 181 8.35 2.64 18.73
C GLN A 181 7.58 2.06 19.94
N ALA A 182 7.04 2.93 20.81
CA ALA A 182 6.35 2.50 22.03
C ALA A 182 4.94 1.93 21.77
N ASP A 183 4.38 2.16 20.57
CA ASP A 183 3.01 1.76 20.22
C ASP A 183 2.91 0.30 19.72
N GLY A 184 3.98 -0.49 19.87
CA GLY A 184 4.04 -1.90 19.48
C GLY A 184 4.91 -2.15 18.25
N ASN A 185 5.09 -3.43 17.90
CA ASN A 185 6.09 -3.86 16.91
C ASN A 185 5.54 -4.02 15.48
N GLN A 186 4.25 -3.70 15.26
CA GLN A 186 3.55 -3.87 13.97
C GLN A 186 2.72 -2.62 13.68
N ASN A 187 3.41 -1.51 13.46
CA ASN A 187 2.79 -0.20 13.28
C ASN A 187 3.47 0.58 12.14
N ARG A 188 2.97 1.80 11.88
CA ARG A 188 3.47 2.67 10.80
C ARG A 188 4.94 3.04 10.99
N TYR A 189 5.38 3.24 12.25
CA TYR A 189 6.79 3.51 12.58
C TYR A 189 7.71 2.38 12.11
N PHE A 190 7.44 1.13 12.50
CA PHE A 190 8.28 0.00 12.09
C PHE A 190 8.13 -0.31 10.60
N LEU A 191 6.92 -0.19 10.04
CA LEU A 191 6.69 -0.41 8.61
C LEU A 191 7.65 0.43 7.75
N ILE A 192 7.72 1.74 8.00
CA ILE A 192 8.48 2.63 7.14
C ILE A 192 9.99 2.59 7.42
N ASN A 193 10.37 2.49 8.69
CA ASN A 193 11.78 2.44 9.07
C ASN A 193 12.45 1.13 8.64
N ASP A 194 11.74 0.00 8.76
CA ASP A 194 12.27 -1.27 8.31
C ASP A 194 12.37 -1.32 6.78
N ILE A 195 11.40 -0.76 6.04
CA ILE A 195 11.42 -0.78 4.55
C ILE A 195 12.65 -0.05 4.00
N LEU A 196 13.02 1.09 4.60
CA LEU A 196 14.18 1.89 4.21
C LEU A 196 15.51 1.33 4.74
N SER A 197 15.46 0.41 5.71
CA SER A 197 16.66 -0.14 6.33
C SER A 197 17.35 -1.15 5.40
N PRO A 198 18.68 -1.03 5.17
CA PRO A 198 19.45 -2.00 4.39
C PRO A 198 19.37 -3.44 4.93
N THR A 199 19.00 -3.60 6.21
CA THR A 199 18.78 -4.90 6.85
C THR A 199 17.66 -5.69 6.18
N PHE A 200 16.64 -5.02 5.64
CA PHE A 200 15.45 -5.64 5.06
C PHE A 200 15.35 -5.45 3.53
N LYS A 201 16.43 -5.03 2.86
CA LYS A 201 16.45 -4.79 1.41
C LYS A 201 15.92 -5.97 0.57
N GLN A 202 16.06 -7.19 1.09
CA GLN A 202 15.57 -8.42 0.47
C GLN A 202 14.06 -8.38 0.24
N VAL A 203 13.27 -7.65 1.04
CA VAL A 203 11.81 -7.54 0.85
C VAL A 203 11.48 -6.76 -0.41
N ARG A 204 12.09 -5.58 -0.60
CA ARG A 204 11.91 -4.74 -1.81
C ARG A 204 12.40 -5.47 -3.05
N GLN A 205 13.55 -6.12 -2.97
CA GLN A 205 14.07 -6.98 -4.05
C GLN A 205 13.11 -8.12 -4.38
N THR A 206 12.53 -8.78 -3.37
CA THR A 206 11.55 -9.85 -3.60
C THR A 206 10.32 -9.31 -4.33
N MET A 207 9.79 -8.14 -3.93
CA MET A 207 8.66 -7.52 -4.63
C MET A 207 8.96 -7.26 -6.11
N PHE A 208 10.11 -6.68 -6.42
CA PHE A 208 10.53 -6.45 -7.81
C PHE A 208 10.68 -7.77 -8.60
N ASP A 209 11.45 -8.73 -8.08
CA ASP A 209 11.72 -10.00 -8.77
C ASP A 209 10.45 -10.83 -8.97
N TYR A 210 9.55 -10.81 -7.98
CA TYR A 210 8.27 -11.50 -8.03
C TYR A 210 7.39 -10.93 -9.14
N HIS A 211 7.23 -9.61 -9.19
CA HIS A 211 6.37 -8.96 -10.18
C HIS A 211 6.94 -9.05 -11.60
N THR A 212 8.26 -8.96 -11.77
CA THR A 212 8.88 -9.22 -13.09
C THR A 212 8.81 -10.70 -13.50
N GLY A 213 8.50 -11.61 -12.58
CA GLY A 213 8.09 -12.98 -12.88
C GLY A 213 6.63 -13.08 -13.33
N LEU A 214 5.73 -12.32 -12.70
CA LEU A 214 4.34 -12.21 -13.15
C LEU A 214 4.24 -11.65 -14.58
N ASP A 215 5.03 -10.62 -14.90
CA ASP A 215 4.99 -9.98 -16.22
C ASP A 215 5.49 -10.88 -17.36
N LEU A 216 6.22 -11.95 -17.03
CA LEU A 216 6.69 -12.96 -17.99
C LEU A 216 5.62 -14.03 -18.28
N MET A 217 4.54 -14.10 -17.50
CA MET A 217 3.57 -15.22 -17.56
C MET A 217 2.89 -15.37 -18.91
N SER A 218 2.61 -14.25 -19.59
CA SER A 218 1.98 -14.26 -20.91
C SER A 218 2.90 -14.84 -22.01
N GLN A 219 4.21 -14.89 -21.76
CA GLN A 219 5.22 -15.36 -22.71
C GLN A 219 5.67 -16.79 -22.38
N ASP A 220 6.01 -17.06 -21.12
CA ASP A 220 6.45 -18.39 -20.66
C ASP A 220 6.04 -18.63 -19.20
N LEU A 221 4.99 -19.43 -19.01
CA LEU A 221 4.46 -19.78 -17.70
C LEU A 221 5.47 -20.56 -16.84
N LYS A 222 6.26 -21.46 -17.43
CA LYS A 222 7.21 -22.29 -16.67
C LYS A 222 8.37 -21.45 -16.18
N ALA A 223 8.97 -20.64 -17.05
CA ALA A 223 10.04 -19.73 -16.67
C ALA A 223 9.57 -18.69 -15.63
N SER A 224 8.34 -18.21 -15.75
CA SER A 224 7.71 -17.28 -14.79
C SER A 224 7.59 -17.89 -13.40
N LYS A 225 7.09 -19.13 -13.31
CA LYS A 225 7.00 -19.86 -12.04
C LYS A 225 8.36 -20.04 -11.37
N GLU A 226 9.38 -20.42 -12.13
CA GLU A 226 10.74 -20.57 -11.60
C GLU A 226 11.31 -19.23 -11.11
N LYS A 227 11.05 -18.14 -11.83
CA LYS A 227 11.47 -16.78 -11.43
C LYS A 227 10.77 -16.34 -10.15
N ILE A 228 9.46 -16.55 -10.04
CA ILE A 228 8.68 -16.24 -8.83
C ILE A 228 9.17 -17.08 -7.66
N LYS A 229 9.36 -18.39 -7.84
CA LYS A 229 9.93 -19.27 -6.83
C LYS A 229 11.31 -18.78 -6.37
N GLY A 230 12.16 -18.37 -7.31
CA GLY A 230 13.49 -17.80 -7.04
C GLY A 230 13.43 -16.51 -6.22
N SER A 231 12.47 -15.63 -6.48
CA SER A 231 12.28 -14.40 -5.71
C SER A 231 12.01 -14.68 -4.22
N LEU A 232 11.23 -15.72 -3.91
CA LEU A 232 10.85 -16.07 -2.54
C LEU A 232 12.04 -16.59 -1.70
N VAL A 233 13.12 -17.05 -2.35
CA VAL A 233 14.37 -17.43 -1.67
C VAL A 233 15.01 -16.24 -0.96
N ASN A 234 14.81 -15.01 -1.46
CA ASN A 234 15.32 -13.80 -0.79
C ASN A 234 14.70 -13.61 0.60
N LEU A 235 13.41 -13.95 0.76
CA LEU A 235 12.74 -13.92 2.07
C LEU A 235 13.24 -15.02 3.00
N ALA A 236 13.59 -16.20 2.46
CA ALA A 236 14.25 -17.25 3.24
C ALA A 236 15.62 -16.79 3.78
N LYS A 237 16.42 -16.10 2.96
CA LYS A 237 17.69 -15.50 3.40
C LYS A 237 17.48 -14.46 4.51
N LEU A 238 16.48 -13.60 4.38
CA LEU A 238 16.13 -12.64 5.41
C LEU A 238 15.76 -13.35 6.72
N ASN A 239 14.90 -14.37 6.66
CA ASN A 239 14.42 -15.10 7.83
C ASN A 239 15.55 -15.79 8.64
N LEU A 240 16.68 -16.14 8.01
CA LEU A 240 17.87 -16.66 8.72
C LEU A 240 18.50 -15.62 9.67
N THR A 241 18.40 -14.33 9.32
CA THR A 241 19.03 -13.23 10.08
C THR A 241 18.02 -12.45 10.92
N ARG A 242 16.77 -12.35 10.44
CA ARG A 242 15.65 -11.63 11.04
C ARG A 242 14.39 -12.52 11.00
N PRO A 243 14.31 -13.55 11.86
CA PRO A 243 13.13 -14.40 11.93
C PRO A 243 11.90 -13.57 12.36
N ASN A 244 10.72 -13.91 11.83
CA ASN A 244 9.46 -13.22 12.12
C ASN A 244 9.48 -11.71 11.81
N ALA A 245 10.29 -11.28 10.83
CA ALA A 245 10.34 -9.89 10.40
C ALA A 245 8.94 -9.39 10.01
N PHE A 246 8.57 -8.20 10.50
CA PHE A 246 7.27 -7.61 10.25
C PHE A 246 6.99 -7.45 8.75
N LEU A 247 7.98 -7.00 7.98
CA LEU A 247 7.85 -6.84 6.53
C LEU A 247 7.63 -8.14 5.77
N THR A 248 8.16 -9.26 6.26
CA THR A 248 7.86 -10.57 5.67
C THR A 248 6.38 -10.90 5.82
N ARG A 249 5.78 -10.57 6.96
CA ARG A 249 4.33 -10.70 7.14
C ARG A 249 3.55 -9.80 6.19
N VAL A 250 3.93 -8.52 6.07
CA VAL A 250 3.28 -7.56 5.15
C VAL A 250 3.29 -8.09 3.71
N PHE A 251 4.40 -8.68 3.27
CA PHE A 251 4.49 -9.34 1.96
C PHE A 251 3.45 -10.48 1.84
N PHE A 252 3.40 -11.39 2.81
CA PHE A 252 2.49 -12.55 2.74
C PHE A 252 1.01 -12.20 2.93
N ASP A 253 0.69 -11.12 3.63
CA ASP A 253 -0.68 -10.61 3.76
C ASP A 253 -1.22 -10.17 2.38
N ALA A 254 -0.36 -9.69 1.47
CA ALA A 254 -0.72 -9.38 0.08
C ALA A 254 -0.61 -10.60 -0.85
N LYS A 255 0.42 -11.43 -0.69
CA LYS A 255 0.84 -12.41 -1.71
C LYS A 255 0.43 -13.85 -1.49
N SER A 256 0.00 -14.23 -0.28
CA SER A 256 -0.21 -15.66 0.04
C SER A 256 -1.22 -16.37 -0.88
N GLU A 257 -2.35 -15.74 -1.18
CA GLU A 257 -3.36 -16.32 -2.08
C GLU A 257 -2.86 -16.39 -3.54
N GLU A 258 -2.14 -15.36 -3.99
CA GLU A 258 -1.59 -15.32 -5.35
C GLU A 258 -0.53 -16.42 -5.55
N ILE A 259 0.35 -16.62 -4.55
CA ILE A 259 1.33 -17.72 -4.55
C ILE A 259 0.62 -19.07 -4.67
N VAL A 260 -0.43 -19.31 -3.87
CA VAL A 260 -1.21 -20.55 -3.98
C VAL A 260 -1.80 -20.69 -5.37
N SER A 261 -2.46 -19.65 -5.90
CA SER A 261 -3.07 -19.69 -7.23
C SER A 261 -2.05 -20.05 -8.33
N ILE A 262 -0.86 -19.45 -8.28
CA ILE A 262 0.22 -19.69 -9.26
C ILE A 262 0.70 -21.15 -9.20
N PHE A 263 1.02 -21.66 -8.02
CA PHE A 263 1.58 -23.01 -7.85
C PHE A 263 0.51 -24.10 -7.67
N SER A 264 -0.77 -23.76 -7.78
CA SER A 264 -1.87 -24.71 -7.96
C SER A 264 -2.34 -24.80 -9.41
N GLY A 265 -1.86 -23.92 -10.31
CA GLY A 265 -2.08 -23.97 -11.75
C GLY A 265 -0.91 -24.65 -12.49
N GLY A 266 -1.16 -25.21 -13.69
CA GLY A 266 -0.08 -25.73 -14.55
C GLY A 266 0.73 -24.61 -15.22
N PRO A 267 1.89 -24.93 -15.85
CA PRO A 267 2.56 -26.23 -15.90
C PRO A 267 3.29 -26.57 -14.60
N SER A 268 3.63 -27.84 -14.41
CA SER A 268 4.36 -28.30 -13.21
C SER A 268 5.83 -27.87 -13.21
N ILE A 269 6.34 -27.50 -12.04
CA ILE A 269 7.76 -27.35 -11.72
C ILE A 269 8.10 -28.13 -10.44
N THR A 270 9.37 -28.18 -10.04
CA THR A 270 9.73 -28.77 -8.74
C THR A 270 9.33 -27.79 -7.63
N ILE A 271 8.44 -28.21 -6.72
CA ILE A 271 7.85 -27.33 -5.69
C ILE A 271 8.16 -27.75 -4.25
N SER A 272 8.83 -28.88 -4.01
CA SER A 272 9.07 -29.39 -2.66
C SER A 272 9.88 -28.41 -1.80
N ASP A 273 10.96 -27.87 -2.36
CA ASP A 273 11.80 -26.85 -1.74
C ASP A 273 11.06 -25.53 -1.53
N LEU A 274 10.17 -25.15 -2.45
CA LEU A 274 9.30 -23.98 -2.29
C LEU A 274 8.38 -24.15 -1.08
N VAL A 275 7.66 -25.27 -1.00
CA VAL A 275 6.72 -25.56 0.09
C VAL A 275 7.43 -25.63 1.44
N ASP A 276 8.61 -26.27 1.49
CA ASP A 276 9.44 -26.31 2.70
C ASP A 276 9.87 -24.90 3.14
N ASN A 277 10.29 -24.06 2.19
CA ASN A 277 10.67 -22.68 2.48
C ASN A 277 9.47 -21.85 2.97
N LEU A 278 8.32 -21.94 2.30
CA LEU A 278 7.09 -21.24 2.68
C LEU A 278 6.62 -21.60 4.10
N ASN A 279 6.70 -22.87 4.47
CA ASN A 279 6.36 -23.31 5.84
C ASN A 279 7.33 -22.76 6.90
N LYS A 280 8.61 -22.52 6.55
CA LYS A 280 9.60 -21.92 7.46
C LYS A 280 9.43 -20.42 7.61
N ILE A 281 9.15 -19.69 6.53
CA ILE A 281 9.12 -18.22 6.52
C ILE A 281 7.72 -17.63 6.77
N SER A 282 6.67 -18.41 6.53
CA SER A 282 5.27 -18.00 6.72
C SER A 282 4.44 -19.15 7.30
N PRO A 283 4.74 -19.63 8.51
CA PRO A 283 4.03 -20.75 9.14
C PRO A 283 2.54 -20.48 9.37
N LEU A 284 2.14 -19.22 9.55
CA LEU A 284 0.73 -18.82 9.71
C LEU A 284 -0.14 -19.10 8.48
N ASN A 285 0.49 -19.28 7.31
CA ASN A 285 -0.19 -19.62 6.05
C ASN A 285 -0.02 -21.11 5.68
N SER A 286 0.48 -21.95 6.60
CA SER A 286 0.75 -23.38 6.35
C SER A 286 -0.44 -24.14 5.78
N SER A 287 -1.66 -23.86 6.26
CA SER A 287 -2.89 -24.44 5.72
C SER A 287 -3.14 -24.09 4.25
N LYS A 288 -2.69 -22.92 3.78
CA LYS A 288 -2.76 -22.53 2.37
C LYS A 288 -1.73 -23.29 1.54
N TRP A 289 -0.51 -23.44 2.05
CA TRP A 289 0.60 -24.08 1.34
C TRP A 289 0.33 -25.55 0.98
N VAL A 290 -0.51 -26.25 1.76
CA VAL A 290 -0.96 -27.62 1.45
C VAL A 290 -1.72 -27.71 0.12
N SER A 291 -2.32 -26.61 -0.35
CA SER A 291 -3.09 -26.57 -1.61
C SER A 291 -2.21 -26.47 -2.86
N ILE A 292 -0.90 -26.21 -2.71
CA ILE A 292 0.06 -26.13 -3.82
C ILE A 292 0.27 -27.53 -4.41
N LYS A 293 0.18 -27.66 -5.74
CA LYS A 293 0.17 -28.96 -6.43
C LYS A 293 1.13 -29.06 -7.63
N TYR A 294 1.51 -27.93 -8.23
CA TYR A 294 2.16 -27.86 -9.54
C TYR A 294 3.33 -26.88 -9.56
#